data_AF-A0AA88HDY8-F1
#
_entry.id   AF-A0AA88HDY8-F1
#
_cell.length_a   1.000
_cell.length_b   1.000
_cell.length_c   1.000
_cell.angle_alpha   90.00
_cell.angle_beta   90.00
_cell.angle_gamma   90.00
#
_symmetry.space_group_name_H-M   'P 1'
#
loop_
_entity.id
_entity.type
_entity.pdbx_description
1 polymer ?
#
loop_
_entity_poly.entity_id
_entity_poly.type
_entity_poly.pdbx_seq_one_letter_code
_entity_poly.pdbx_strand_id
1 'polypeptide(L)'
;MFKLVATLLSLVLVCFCKVALGQFGPAVLYPGLSAAIILDNCGLELASDLILADYLIQTRMAESVHFYVKSMPWFISDVMKTDFYRTLDIIVACPELSLLGERWKGYIGNSWFIHENRFFTLPCDYSAMQNVDPELYATLSNYAAVILKGDLNYRKLVGDLQWDYIVDFDQALRGFRPTSLIVLRTLKAEVVVGLAKGMAEKSLAVNEDWLISGKFGVIQFCPKQP
;
A
#
# COMPACT_ATOMS: atom_id res chain seq x y z
N MET A 1 -0.64 -20.31 -1.83
CA MET A 1 -0.59 -20.24 -0.35
C MET A 1 0.60 -19.45 0.20
N PHE A 2 1.78 -19.42 -0.47
CA PHE A 2 2.93 -18.56 -0.09
C PHE A 2 3.29 -17.49 -1.14
N LYS A 3 2.55 -17.43 -2.25
CA LYS A 3 3.02 -16.74 -3.45
C LYS A 3 3.01 -15.22 -3.33
N LEU A 4 1.97 -14.59 -2.77
CA LEU A 4 1.88 -13.13 -2.87
C LEU A 4 2.95 -12.39 -2.06
N VAL A 5 3.18 -12.73 -0.79
CA VAL A 5 4.22 -12.05 0.02
C VAL A 5 5.61 -12.35 -0.50
N ALA A 6 5.89 -13.61 -0.87
CA ALA A 6 7.17 -13.99 -1.46
C ALA A 6 7.40 -13.32 -2.83
N THR A 7 6.35 -13.17 -3.64
CA THR A 7 6.39 -12.48 -4.92
C THR A 7 6.51 -10.97 -4.74
N LEU A 8 5.78 -10.37 -3.80
CA LEU A 8 5.95 -8.97 -3.42
C LEU A 8 7.38 -8.73 -2.94
N LEU A 9 7.97 -9.62 -2.15
CA LEU A 9 9.39 -9.52 -1.76
C LEU A 9 10.31 -9.54 -2.99
N SER A 10 10.05 -10.41 -3.97
CA SER A 10 10.84 -10.45 -5.21
C SER A 10 10.62 -9.24 -6.14
N LEU A 11 9.43 -8.63 -6.12
CA LEU A 11 9.08 -7.46 -6.94
C LEU A 11 9.44 -6.13 -6.26
N VAL A 12 9.33 -6.05 -4.93
CA VAL A 12 9.65 -4.87 -4.10
C VAL A 12 11.16 -4.71 -3.92
N LEU A 13 11.95 -5.78 -4.06
CA LEU A 13 13.43 -5.67 -4.20
C LEU A 13 13.86 -4.83 -5.41
N VAL A 14 12.96 -4.58 -6.38
CA VAL A 14 13.18 -3.66 -7.51
C VAL A 14 12.80 -2.21 -7.16
N CYS A 15 12.16 -1.95 -6.01
CA CYS A 15 11.58 -0.66 -5.64
C CYS A 15 12.29 -0.02 -4.42
N PHE A 16 13.18 0.94 -4.72
CA PHE A 16 13.75 2.05 -3.94
C PHE A 16 14.28 1.88 -2.49
N CYS A 17 13.97 0.82 -1.75
CA CYS A 17 14.54 0.60 -0.41
C CYS A 17 15.82 -0.24 -0.49
N LYS A 18 16.92 0.27 0.07
CA LYS A 18 18.19 -0.47 0.14
C LYS A 18 18.17 -1.58 1.19
N VAL A 19 17.27 -1.50 2.16
CA VAL A 19 17.10 -2.47 3.25
C VAL A 19 15.61 -2.67 3.53
N ALA A 20 15.13 -3.92 3.44
CA ALA A 20 13.77 -4.31 3.81
C ALA A 20 13.76 -5.01 5.17
N LEU A 21 12.89 -4.55 6.08
CA LEU A 21 12.66 -5.12 7.41
C LEU A 21 11.25 -5.74 7.45
N GLY A 22 11.09 -6.98 7.93
CA GLY A 22 9.76 -7.60 8.00
C GLY A 22 9.68 -8.87 8.85
N GLN A 23 8.55 -9.03 9.53
CA GLN A 23 8.02 -10.30 10.04
C GLN A 23 6.95 -10.79 9.06
N PHE A 24 7.05 -12.03 8.61
CA PHE A 24 6.19 -12.55 7.54
C PHE A 24 5.17 -13.57 8.07
N GLY A 25 3.90 -13.28 7.84
CA GLY A 25 2.80 -14.25 7.87
C GLY A 25 2.32 -14.58 6.45
N PRO A 26 1.61 -15.70 6.23
CA PRO A 26 1.12 -16.08 4.92
C PRO A 26 -0.03 -15.15 4.47
N ALA A 27 0.20 -14.28 3.48
CA ALA A 27 -0.90 -13.62 2.77
C ALA A 27 -1.38 -14.50 1.61
N VAL A 28 -2.64 -14.92 1.69
CA VAL A 28 -3.32 -15.68 0.64
C VAL A 28 -4.42 -14.80 0.08
N LEU A 29 -4.29 -14.37 -1.18
CA LEU A 29 -5.46 -13.98 -1.95
C LEU A 29 -6.10 -15.26 -2.47
N TYR A 30 -7.39 -15.44 -2.17
CA TYR A 30 -8.14 -16.57 -2.68
C TYR A 30 -8.66 -16.25 -4.09
N PRO A 31 -8.71 -17.23 -5.01
CA PRO A 31 -9.38 -17.05 -6.31
C PRO A 31 -10.83 -16.62 -6.07
N GLY A 32 -11.32 -15.61 -6.81
CA GLY A 32 -12.69 -15.08 -6.61
C GLY A 32 -12.80 -13.75 -5.87
N LEU A 33 -11.68 -13.14 -5.46
CA LEU A 33 -11.70 -11.96 -4.59
C LEU A 33 -11.00 -10.74 -5.20
N SER A 34 -11.50 -9.56 -4.83
CA SER A 34 -10.96 -8.25 -5.19
C SER A 34 -9.89 -7.82 -4.18
N ALA A 35 -8.86 -7.11 -4.66
CA ALA A 35 -7.85 -6.46 -3.82
C ALA A 35 -7.98 -4.93 -3.93
N ALA A 36 -7.62 -4.20 -2.87
CA ALA A 36 -7.56 -2.75 -2.90
C ALA A 36 -6.13 -2.24 -2.77
N ILE A 37 -5.84 -1.11 -3.42
CA ILE A 37 -4.57 -0.38 -3.29
C ILE A 37 -4.90 1.06 -2.90
N ILE A 38 -4.49 1.47 -1.69
CA ILE A 38 -4.54 2.86 -1.25
C ILE A 38 -3.24 3.52 -1.70
N LEU A 39 -3.33 4.37 -2.73
CA LEU A 39 -2.18 4.91 -3.44
C LEU A 39 -1.48 6.03 -2.64
N ASP A 40 -0.18 6.17 -2.84
CA ASP A 40 0.66 7.28 -2.33
C ASP A 40 0.99 8.23 -3.48
N ASN A 41 2.19 8.16 -4.07
CA ASN A 41 2.68 9.13 -5.04
C ASN A 41 2.42 8.78 -6.51
N CYS A 42 2.31 9.81 -7.35
CA CYS A 42 2.31 9.73 -8.80
C CYS A 42 3.71 9.41 -9.36
N GLY A 43 3.83 9.36 -10.70
CA GLY A 43 5.09 9.09 -11.38
C GLY A 43 5.50 7.61 -11.31
N LEU A 44 6.79 7.36 -11.02
CA LEU A 44 7.34 5.99 -11.01
C LEU A 44 6.70 5.09 -9.95
N GLU A 45 6.29 5.65 -8.80
CA GLU A 45 5.63 4.87 -7.76
C GLU A 45 4.28 4.34 -8.25
N LEU A 46 3.43 5.23 -8.78
CA LEU A 46 2.17 4.81 -9.40
C LEU A 46 2.40 3.79 -10.53
N ALA A 47 3.37 4.01 -11.42
CA ALA A 47 3.67 3.06 -12.49
C ALA A 47 4.02 1.66 -11.93
N SER A 48 4.77 1.58 -10.82
CA SER A 48 5.07 0.32 -10.14
C SER A 48 3.83 -0.33 -9.52
N ASP A 49 2.89 0.47 -8.99
CA ASP A 49 1.62 -0.02 -8.46
C ASP A 49 0.71 -0.59 -9.55
N LEU A 50 0.72 0.02 -10.75
CA LEU A 50 0.01 -0.51 -11.93
C LEU A 50 0.61 -1.82 -12.43
N ILE A 51 1.94 -1.95 -12.41
CA ILE A 51 2.63 -3.22 -12.72
C ILE A 51 2.22 -4.31 -11.72
N LEU A 52 2.19 -3.99 -10.43
CA LEU A 52 1.73 -4.91 -9.40
C LEU A 52 0.27 -5.33 -9.64
N ALA A 53 -0.61 -4.37 -9.92
CA ALA A 53 -2.01 -4.66 -10.19
C ALA A 53 -2.19 -5.54 -11.44
N ASP A 54 -1.40 -5.32 -12.49
CA ASP A 54 -1.45 -6.13 -13.72
C ASP A 54 -0.97 -7.55 -13.44
N TYR A 55 0.09 -7.69 -12.64
CA TYR A 55 0.56 -8.99 -12.18
C TYR A 55 -0.53 -9.75 -11.40
N LEU A 56 -1.25 -9.08 -10.49
CA LEU A 56 -2.33 -9.70 -9.71
C LEU A 56 -3.46 -10.24 -10.61
N ILE A 57 -3.85 -9.48 -11.63
CA ILE A 57 -4.87 -9.89 -12.61
C ILE A 57 -4.34 -11.04 -13.49
N GLN A 58 -3.17 -10.87 -14.10
CA GLN A 58 -2.58 -11.84 -15.04
C GLN A 58 -2.32 -13.20 -14.38
N THR A 59 -1.95 -13.21 -13.10
CA THR A 59 -1.73 -14.45 -12.34
C THR A 59 -2.97 -15.01 -11.66
N ARG A 60 -4.14 -14.37 -11.86
CA ARG A 60 -5.41 -14.72 -11.20
C ARG A 60 -5.30 -14.76 -9.67
N MET A 61 -4.41 -13.94 -9.11
CA MET A 61 -4.35 -13.72 -7.67
C MET A 61 -5.46 -12.78 -7.19
N ALA A 62 -5.97 -11.91 -8.08
CA ALA A 62 -7.19 -11.13 -7.85
C ALA A 62 -8.03 -11.12 -9.13
N GLU A 63 -9.36 -11.06 -9.00
CA GLU A 63 -10.27 -10.86 -10.14
C GLU A 63 -10.39 -9.39 -10.53
N SER A 64 -10.33 -8.52 -9.52
CA SER A 64 -10.29 -7.08 -9.71
C SER A 64 -9.35 -6.39 -8.72
N VAL A 65 -8.83 -5.24 -9.12
CA VAL A 65 -8.02 -4.34 -8.30
C VAL A 65 -8.73 -2.99 -8.20
N HIS A 66 -8.92 -2.52 -6.97
CA HIS A 66 -9.62 -1.29 -6.65
C HIS A 66 -8.60 -0.27 -6.13
N PHE A 67 -8.35 0.77 -6.90
CA PHE A 67 -7.43 1.85 -6.55
C PHE A 67 -8.17 2.95 -5.81
N TYR A 68 -7.65 3.37 -4.68
CA TYR A 68 -8.14 4.53 -3.94
C TYR A 68 -7.15 5.68 -4.10
N VAL A 69 -7.60 6.73 -4.78
CA VAL A 69 -6.85 7.97 -5.04
C VAL A 69 -7.34 9.10 -4.12
N LYS A 70 -6.56 10.18 -4.03
CA LYS A 70 -6.92 11.36 -3.24
C LYS A 70 -7.97 12.21 -3.99
N SER A 71 -8.92 12.77 -3.25
CA SER A 71 -10.02 13.58 -3.79
C SER A 71 -9.65 15.04 -4.07
N MET A 72 -8.45 15.47 -3.72
CA MET A 72 -7.92 16.82 -3.95
C MET A 72 -6.39 16.78 -3.95
N PRO A 73 -5.70 17.85 -4.42
CA PRO A 73 -4.25 17.93 -4.32
C PRO A 73 -3.81 17.71 -2.87
N TRP A 74 -2.96 16.72 -2.65
CA TRP A 74 -2.64 16.24 -1.31
C TRP A 74 -1.17 15.87 -1.25
N PHE A 75 -0.46 16.31 -0.21
CA PHE A 75 0.96 16.00 0.03
C PHE A 75 1.88 16.11 -1.21
N ILE A 76 1.63 17.12 -2.05
CA ILE A 76 2.36 17.48 -3.27
C ILE A 76 2.20 16.44 -4.39
N SER A 77 2.63 15.21 -4.17
CA SER A 77 2.73 14.16 -5.19
C SER A 77 1.66 13.07 -5.07
N ASP A 78 0.73 13.15 -4.12
CA ASP A 78 -0.23 12.07 -3.98
C ASP A 78 -1.14 11.94 -5.21
N VAL A 79 -1.41 10.70 -5.61
CA VAL A 79 -2.18 10.38 -6.81
C VAL A 79 -3.62 10.88 -6.66
N MET A 80 -4.03 11.78 -7.55
CA MET A 80 -5.44 12.03 -7.85
C MET A 80 -5.89 11.21 -9.06
N LYS A 81 -7.20 11.17 -9.27
CA LYS A 81 -7.80 10.49 -10.44
C LYS A 81 -7.23 11.00 -11.77
N THR A 82 -7.03 12.31 -11.89
CA THR A 82 -6.42 12.92 -13.08
C THR A 82 -4.99 12.45 -13.32
N ASP A 83 -4.20 12.30 -12.26
CA ASP A 83 -2.82 11.82 -12.37
C ASP A 83 -2.78 10.36 -12.81
N PHE A 84 -3.72 9.55 -12.30
CA PHE A 84 -3.87 8.14 -12.69
C PHE A 84 -4.08 7.99 -14.20
N TYR A 85 -5.08 8.69 -14.77
CA TYR A 85 -5.34 8.63 -16.20
C TYR A 85 -4.20 9.24 -17.02
N ARG A 86 -3.59 10.33 -16.54
CA ARG A 86 -2.42 10.92 -17.20
C ARG A 86 -1.25 9.95 -17.28
N THR A 87 -0.99 9.18 -16.22
CA THR A 87 0.03 8.12 -16.24
C THR A 87 -0.29 7.06 -17.29
N LEU A 88 -1.55 6.61 -17.39
CA LEU A 88 -1.95 5.66 -18.45
C LEU A 88 -1.72 6.22 -19.85
N ASP A 89 -2.07 7.48 -20.09
CA ASP A 89 -1.87 8.12 -21.40
C ASP A 89 -0.39 8.25 -21.76
N ILE A 90 0.47 8.58 -20.79
CA ILE A 90 1.93 8.61 -20.99
C ILE A 90 2.47 7.23 -21.36
N ILE A 91 2.03 6.18 -20.65
CA ILE A 91 2.48 4.80 -20.92
C ILE A 91 2.02 4.32 -22.30
N VAL A 92 0.79 4.63 -22.69
CA VAL A 92 0.27 4.31 -24.04
C VAL A 92 1.04 5.04 -25.13
N ALA A 93 1.37 6.32 -24.91
CA ALA A 93 2.10 7.13 -25.88
C ALA A 93 3.57 6.72 -26.02
N CYS A 94 4.13 5.98 -25.07
CA CYS A 94 5.49 5.45 -25.13
C CYS A 94 5.52 4.21 -26.04
N PRO A 95 6.22 4.22 -27.20
CA PRO A 95 6.19 3.12 -28.15
C PRO A 95 6.53 1.75 -27.53
N GLU A 96 7.53 1.73 -26.66
CA GLU A 96 8.04 0.53 -25.97
C GLU A 96 7.06 -0.05 -24.95
N LEU A 97 6.17 0.80 -24.40
CA LEU A 97 5.20 0.41 -23.37
C LEU A 97 3.75 0.46 -23.87
N SER A 98 3.52 0.82 -25.13
CA SER A 98 2.19 1.03 -25.71
C SER A 98 1.27 -0.18 -25.53
N LEU A 99 1.77 -1.40 -25.80
CA LEU A 99 1.01 -2.65 -25.59
C LEU A 99 0.62 -2.88 -24.13
N LEU A 100 1.49 -2.50 -23.20
CA LEU A 100 1.22 -2.58 -21.76
C LEU A 100 0.14 -1.56 -21.37
N GLY A 101 0.28 -0.32 -21.85
CA GLY A 101 -0.68 0.76 -21.62
C GLY A 101 -2.07 0.43 -22.16
N GLU A 102 -2.16 -0.11 -23.38
CA GLU A 102 -3.43 -0.51 -24.00
C GLU A 102 -4.10 -1.65 -23.23
N ARG A 103 -3.31 -2.63 -22.76
CA ARG A 103 -3.82 -3.67 -21.86
C ARG A 103 -4.40 -3.07 -20.58
N TRP A 104 -3.68 -2.14 -19.95
CA TRP A 104 -4.16 -1.49 -18.72
C TRP A 104 -5.41 -0.65 -18.97
N LYS A 105 -5.51 0.07 -20.10
CA LYS A 105 -6.75 0.75 -20.51
C LYS A 105 -7.92 -0.22 -20.63
N GLY A 106 -7.68 -1.41 -21.18
CA GLY A 106 -8.68 -2.48 -21.28
C GLY A 106 -9.19 -3.01 -19.92
N TYR A 107 -8.42 -2.85 -18.84
CA TYR A 107 -8.87 -3.22 -17.50
C TYR A 107 -9.82 -2.21 -16.86
N ILE A 108 -9.77 -0.94 -17.26
CA ILE A 108 -10.54 0.13 -16.62
C ILE A 108 -12.04 -0.15 -16.76
N GLY A 109 -12.75 -0.20 -15.63
CA GLY A 109 -14.18 -0.51 -15.57
C GLY A 109 -14.51 -2.01 -15.69
N ASN A 110 -13.52 -2.87 -15.91
CA ASN A 110 -13.65 -4.32 -15.99
C ASN A 110 -13.00 -5.00 -14.78
N SER A 111 -11.67 -4.96 -14.74
CA SER A 111 -10.85 -5.54 -13.66
C SER A 111 -10.21 -4.47 -12.79
N TRP A 112 -10.08 -3.24 -13.27
CA TRP A 112 -9.51 -2.12 -12.53
C TRP A 112 -10.57 -1.05 -12.28
N PHE A 113 -10.73 -0.66 -11.02
CA PHE A 113 -11.70 0.34 -10.59
C PHE A 113 -11.01 1.45 -9.81
N ILE A 114 -11.27 2.72 -10.14
CA ILE A 114 -10.63 3.88 -9.53
C ILE A 114 -11.67 4.63 -8.70
N HIS A 115 -11.39 4.74 -7.41
CA HIS A 115 -12.28 5.31 -6.40
C HIS A 115 -11.67 6.55 -5.78
N GLU A 116 -12.48 7.59 -5.64
CA GLU A 116 -12.18 8.76 -4.83
C GLU A 116 -13.01 8.67 -3.55
N ASN A 117 -12.36 8.81 -2.40
CA ASN A 117 -13.07 8.93 -1.13
C ASN A 117 -12.39 9.98 -0.25
N ARG A 118 -13.22 10.89 0.27
CA ARG A 118 -12.77 12.06 1.06
C ARG A 118 -12.03 11.66 2.33
N PHE A 119 -12.32 10.51 2.91
CA PHE A 119 -11.68 10.02 4.14
C PHE A 119 -10.15 9.98 4.01
N PHE A 120 -9.62 9.59 2.85
CA PHE A 120 -8.17 9.56 2.63
C PHE A 120 -7.51 10.94 2.68
N THR A 121 -8.30 11.99 2.50
CA THR A 121 -7.89 13.41 2.59
C THR A 121 -8.41 14.13 3.85
N LEU A 122 -9.05 13.41 4.79
CA LEU A 122 -9.36 13.94 6.12
C LEU A 122 -8.14 13.88 7.04
N PRO A 123 -8.08 14.66 8.13
CA PRO A 123 -7.00 14.57 9.11
C PRO A 123 -7.08 13.31 9.99
N CYS A 124 -8.18 12.56 9.93
CA CYS A 124 -8.41 11.37 10.73
C CYS A 124 -7.39 10.26 10.43
N ASP A 125 -6.95 9.58 11.50
CA ASP A 125 -6.28 8.29 11.40
C ASP A 125 -7.29 7.18 11.03
N TYR A 126 -6.79 6.01 10.65
CA TYR A 126 -7.65 4.93 10.15
C TYR A 126 -8.47 4.24 11.24
N SER A 127 -8.07 4.30 12.51
CA SER A 127 -8.87 3.76 13.62
C SER A 127 -10.22 4.45 13.76
N ALA A 128 -10.33 5.70 13.29
CA ALA A 128 -11.59 6.45 13.28
C ALA A 128 -12.52 6.07 12.10
N MET A 129 -12.05 5.32 11.10
CA MET A 129 -12.79 5.09 9.85
C MET A 129 -14.16 4.46 10.09
N GLN A 130 -14.26 3.46 10.97
CA GLN A 130 -15.53 2.79 11.26
C GLN A 130 -16.61 3.76 11.78
N ASN A 131 -16.22 4.84 12.46
CA ASN A 131 -17.15 5.83 12.99
C ASN A 131 -17.38 7.00 12.03
N VAL A 132 -16.35 7.41 11.29
CA VAL A 132 -16.39 8.60 10.40
C VAL A 132 -16.93 8.26 9.01
N ASP A 133 -16.57 7.11 8.46
CA ASP A 133 -17.00 6.60 7.16
C ASP A 133 -17.25 5.08 7.24
N PRO A 134 -18.35 4.66 7.89
CA PRO A 134 -18.68 3.25 8.06
C PRO A 134 -18.92 2.52 6.72
N GLU A 135 -19.36 3.24 5.68
CA GLU A 135 -19.59 2.68 4.35
C GLU A 135 -18.25 2.32 3.67
N LEU A 136 -17.25 3.19 3.76
CA LEU A 136 -15.90 2.87 3.31
C LEU A 136 -15.33 1.70 4.10
N TYR A 137 -15.47 1.68 5.44
CA TYR A 137 -14.97 0.56 6.25
C TYR A 137 -15.62 -0.77 5.84
N ALA A 138 -16.93 -0.78 5.64
CA ALA A 138 -17.67 -1.96 5.16
C ALA A 138 -17.20 -2.38 3.76
N THR A 139 -16.99 -1.42 2.86
CA THR A 139 -16.45 -1.66 1.51
C THR A 139 -15.07 -2.30 1.58
N LEU A 140 -14.16 -1.74 2.38
CA LEU A 140 -12.81 -2.28 2.57
C LEU A 140 -12.85 -3.71 3.14
N SER A 141 -13.85 -4.03 3.96
CA SER A 141 -13.99 -5.33 4.60
C SER A 141 -14.35 -6.48 3.65
N ASN A 142 -14.87 -6.14 2.46
CA ASN A 142 -15.21 -7.09 1.40
C ASN A 142 -14.01 -7.48 0.53
N TYR A 143 -12.92 -6.72 0.56
CA TYR A 143 -11.69 -7.08 -0.18
C TYR A 143 -10.95 -8.23 0.51
N ALA A 144 -10.23 -9.04 -0.28
CA ALA A 144 -9.34 -10.06 0.28
C ALA A 144 -8.16 -9.44 1.03
N ALA A 145 -7.63 -8.34 0.49
CA ALA A 145 -6.59 -7.56 1.12
C ALA A 145 -6.64 -6.09 0.69
N VAL A 146 -6.15 -5.22 1.57
CA VAL A 146 -5.88 -3.81 1.30
C VAL A 146 -4.37 -3.59 1.34
N ILE A 147 -3.81 -3.11 0.24
CA ILE A 147 -2.41 -2.72 0.10
C ILE A 147 -2.30 -1.23 0.38
N LEU A 148 -1.53 -0.85 1.39
CA LEU A 148 -1.30 0.55 1.78
C LEU A 148 0.11 0.96 1.34
N LYS A 149 0.18 1.99 0.50
CA LYS A 149 1.43 2.50 -0.05
C LYS A 149 1.97 3.68 0.78
N GLY A 150 3.28 3.71 0.98
CA GLY A 150 3.98 4.92 1.41
C GLY A 150 3.87 5.26 2.89
N ASP A 151 4.48 6.39 3.24
CA ASP A 151 4.72 6.80 4.62
C ASP A 151 3.47 7.42 5.28
N LEU A 152 2.71 8.23 4.54
CA LEU A 152 1.51 8.88 5.08
C LEU A 152 0.41 7.87 5.44
N ASN A 153 0.18 6.88 4.57
CA ASN A 153 -0.80 5.84 4.87
C ASN A 153 -0.38 5.04 6.10
N TYR A 154 0.91 4.78 6.30
CA TYR A 154 1.41 4.11 7.52
C TYR A 154 1.18 4.95 8.76
N ARG A 155 1.51 6.24 8.71
CA ARG A 155 1.30 7.17 9.84
C ARG A 155 -0.17 7.21 10.24
N LYS A 156 -1.08 7.34 9.28
CA LYS A 156 -2.54 7.23 9.53
C LYS A 156 -2.96 5.86 10.05
N LEU A 157 -2.29 4.80 9.63
CA LEU A 157 -2.60 3.44 10.04
C LEU A 157 -2.24 3.18 11.51
N VAL A 158 -1.13 3.75 12.00
CA VAL A 158 -0.68 3.61 13.41
C VAL A 158 -0.98 4.84 14.29
N GLY A 159 -1.72 5.81 13.75
CA GLY A 159 -2.11 7.03 14.45
C GLY A 159 -1.03 8.09 14.63
N ASP A 160 0.13 7.95 13.98
CA ASP A 160 1.27 8.88 14.07
C ASP A 160 1.70 9.18 15.52
N LEU A 161 1.67 8.15 16.38
CA LEU A 161 2.00 8.24 17.80
C LEU A 161 3.45 7.81 18.07
N GLN A 162 3.97 8.23 19.23
CA GLN A 162 5.28 7.82 19.73
C GLN A 162 5.22 6.40 20.32
N TRP A 163 5.25 5.39 19.45
CA TRP A 163 5.30 3.99 19.81
C TRP A 163 6.72 3.53 20.16
N ASP A 164 6.84 2.54 21.05
CA ASP A 164 8.06 1.74 21.11
C ASP A 164 8.16 0.87 19.84
N TYR A 165 9.34 0.79 19.24
CA TYR A 165 9.60 0.09 17.99
C TYR A 165 9.20 -1.39 18.01
N ILE A 166 9.21 -2.02 19.19
CA ILE A 166 8.84 -3.45 19.34
C ILE A 166 7.36 -3.67 19.62
N VAL A 167 6.55 -2.62 19.74
CA VAL A 167 5.09 -2.75 19.90
C VAL A 167 4.55 -3.59 18.77
N ASP A 168 3.66 -4.52 19.11
CA ASP A 168 3.07 -5.41 18.13
C ASP A 168 2.30 -4.62 17.06
N PHE A 169 2.45 -5.02 15.80
CA PHE A 169 1.81 -4.30 14.70
C PHE A 169 0.28 -4.33 14.84
N ASP A 170 -0.31 -5.46 15.26
CA ASP A 170 -1.75 -5.58 15.48
C ASP A 170 -2.21 -4.53 16.52
N GLN A 171 -1.51 -4.44 17.64
CA GLN A 171 -1.81 -3.45 18.69
C GLN A 171 -1.77 -2.00 18.16
N ALA A 172 -0.75 -1.65 17.37
CA ALA A 172 -0.56 -0.29 16.86
C ALA A 172 -1.66 0.16 15.89
N LEU A 173 -2.37 -0.79 15.27
CA LEU A 173 -3.48 -0.51 14.36
C LEU A 173 -4.76 -0.05 15.06
N ARG A 174 -4.81 -0.09 16.40
CA ARG A 174 -5.87 0.51 17.22
C ARG A 174 -7.30 0.12 16.78
N GLY A 175 -7.48 -1.15 16.42
CA GLY A 175 -8.77 -1.70 16.01
C GLY A 175 -9.12 -1.56 14.52
N PHE A 176 -8.29 -0.91 13.69
CA PHE A 176 -8.51 -0.85 12.25
C PHE A 176 -8.24 -2.21 11.58
N ARG A 177 -9.27 -3.05 11.48
CA ARG A 177 -9.24 -4.43 10.92
C ARG A 177 -10.36 -4.66 9.90
N PRO A 178 -10.45 -3.90 8.80
CA PRO A 178 -11.49 -4.18 7.80
C PRO A 178 -11.25 -5.55 7.14
N THR A 179 -9.99 -5.83 6.76
CA THR A 179 -9.57 -7.08 6.12
C THR A 179 -8.07 -7.29 6.33
N SER A 180 -7.46 -8.22 5.59
CA SER A 180 -6.01 -8.40 5.59
C SER A 180 -5.32 -7.14 5.08
N LEU A 181 -4.30 -6.67 5.78
CA LEU A 181 -3.54 -5.46 5.43
C LEU A 181 -2.14 -5.84 4.98
N ILE A 182 -1.69 -5.25 3.88
CA ILE A 182 -0.30 -5.32 3.39
C ILE A 182 0.21 -3.89 3.32
N VAL A 183 1.28 -3.58 4.02
CA VAL A 183 1.85 -2.23 4.04
C VAL A 183 3.20 -2.24 3.35
N LEU A 184 3.35 -1.38 2.35
CA LEU A 184 4.59 -1.20 1.58
C LEU A 184 5.06 0.23 1.81
N ARG A 185 6.04 0.40 2.71
CA ARG A 185 6.49 1.73 3.13
C ARG A 185 8.00 1.86 3.04
N THR A 186 8.44 2.97 2.48
CA THR A 186 9.74 3.56 2.76
C THR A 186 9.66 4.48 3.97
N LEU A 187 10.60 4.38 4.91
CA LEU A 187 10.60 5.15 6.16
C LEU A 187 10.98 6.62 5.90
N LYS A 188 10.02 7.53 6.14
CA LYS A 188 10.18 8.99 6.01
C LYS A 188 9.64 9.75 7.23
N ALA A 189 9.44 9.06 8.35
CA ALA A 189 8.90 9.62 9.60
C ALA A 189 9.35 8.80 10.81
N GLU A 190 9.44 9.46 11.97
CA GLU A 190 9.93 8.91 13.26
C GLU A 190 8.96 7.94 13.95
N VAL A 191 8.19 7.17 13.18
CA VAL A 191 7.28 6.15 13.68
C VAL A 191 7.51 4.85 12.93
N VAL A 192 7.69 3.76 13.65
CA VAL A 192 7.71 2.38 13.14
C VAL A 192 7.43 1.45 14.30
N VAL A 193 6.72 0.36 14.05
CA VAL A 193 6.37 -0.67 15.06
C VAL A 193 6.65 -2.06 14.50
N GLY A 194 6.53 -3.09 15.34
CA GLY A 194 6.68 -4.49 14.94
C GLY A 194 8.11 -4.87 14.54
N LEU A 195 9.12 -4.10 14.97
CA LEU A 195 10.51 -4.45 14.74
C LEU A 195 10.96 -5.57 15.69
N ALA A 196 11.86 -6.43 15.20
CA ALA A 196 12.55 -7.37 16.07
C ALA A 196 13.46 -6.62 17.06
N LYS A 197 13.59 -7.15 18.28
CA LYS A 197 14.50 -6.59 19.29
C LYS A 197 15.93 -6.47 18.75
N GLY A 198 16.55 -5.32 18.95
CA GLY A 198 17.90 -5.04 18.44
C GLY A 198 17.94 -4.53 17.00
N MET A 199 16.81 -4.50 16.27
CA MET A 199 16.80 -4.05 14.87
C MET A 199 16.92 -2.53 14.76
N ALA A 200 16.23 -1.79 15.62
CA ALA A 200 16.29 -0.33 15.61
C ALA A 200 17.72 0.17 15.91
N GLU A 201 18.39 -0.45 16.88
CA GLU A 201 19.77 -0.15 17.26
C GLU A 201 20.75 -0.46 16.12
N LYS A 202 20.53 -1.57 15.40
CA LYS A 202 21.32 -1.92 14.20
C LYS A 202 21.10 -0.90 13.07
N SER A 203 19.85 -0.50 12.82
CA SER A 203 19.53 0.50 11.79
C SER A 203 20.14 1.85 12.13
N LEU A 204 20.04 2.29 13.39
CA LEU A 204 20.63 3.53 13.90
C LEU A 204 22.16 3.53 13.74
N ALA A 205 22.83 2.41 14.02
CA ALA A 205 24.27 2.28 13.85
C ALA A 205 24.73 2.36 12.37
N VAL A 206 23.84 2.05 11.41
CA VAL A 206 24.11 2.16 9.97
C VAL A 206 23.82 3.57 9.45
N ASN A 207 22.77 4.21 9.96
CA ASN A 207 22.37 5.55 9.55
C ASN A 207 21.61 6.24 10.70
N GLU A 208 22.12 7.39 11.17
CA GLU A 208 21.47 8.13 12.26
C GLU A 208 20.04 8.58 11.88
N ASP A 209 19.81 8.91 10.61
CA ASP A 209 18.52 9.31 10.05
C ASP A 209 17.69 8.13 9.50
N TRP A 210 17.91 6.90 9.97
CA TRP A 210 17.30 5.70 9.35
C TRP A 210 15.76 5.74 9.25
N LEU A 211 15.08 6.44 10.17
CA LEU A 211 13.62 6.61 10.18
C LEU A 211 13.10 7.63 9.14
N ILE A 212 13.91 8.61 8.76
CA ILE A 212 13.46 9.76 7.96
C ILE A 212 14.19 9.89 6.61
N SER A 213 15.28 9.16 6.42
CA SER A 213 16.15 9.26 5.24
C SER A 213 15.53 8.73 3.95
N GLY A 214 14.43 7.98 4.01
CA GLY A 214 13.87 7.32 2.84
C GLY A 214 14.68 6.13 2.32
N LYS A 215 15.69 5.64 3.07
CA LYS A 215 16.60 4.57 2.61
C LYS A 215 16.20 3.18 3.10
N PHE A 216 15.41 3.13 4.17
CA PHE A 216 14.91 1.90 4.79
C PHE A 216 13.44 1.70 4.41
N GLY A 217 13.02 0.44 4.33
CA GLY A 217 11.64 0.09 4.08
C GLY A 217 11.14 -1.04 4.95
N VAL A 218 9.83 -1.07 5.15
CA VAL A 218 9.13 -2.17 5.82
C VAL A 218 8.06 -2.74 4.89
N ILE A 219 7.94 -4.06 4.94
CA ILE A 219 6.78 -4.79 4.44
C ILE A 219 6.12 -5.43 5.66
N GLN A 220 4.93 -4.97 6.02
CA GLN A 220 4.18 -5.49 7.16
C GLN A 220 2.88 -6.11 6.70
N PHE A 221 2.57 -7.28 7.23
CA PHE A 221 1.35 -8.02 6.93
C PHE A 221 0.54 -8.24 8.20
N CYS A 222 -0.73 -7.91 8.16
CA CYS A 222 -1.69 -8.23 9.22
C CYS A 222 -2.84 -9.04 8.59
N PRO A 223 -3.01 -10.33 8.90
CA PRO A 223 -4.09 -11.14 8.33
C PRO A 223 -5.46 -10.69 8.85
N LYS A 224 -6.51 -10.91 8.04
CA LYS A 224 -7.90 -10.80 8.50
C LYS A 224 -8.14 -11.79 9.65
N GLN A 225 -8.76 -11.32 10.74
CA GLN A 225 -9.21 -12.21 11.80
C GLN A 225 -10.40 -13.06 11.32
N PRO A 226 -10.46 -14.35 11.68
CA PRO A 226 -11.54 -15.25 11.27
C PRO A 226 -12.91 -14.82 11.80
#